data_AF-A0A668VR22-F1
#
_entry.id   AF-A0A668VR22-F1
#
_cell.length_a   1.000
_cell.length_b   1.000
_cell.length_c   1.000
_cell.angle_alpha   90.00
_cell.angle_beta   90.00
_cell.angle_gamma   90.00
#
_symmetry.space_group_name_H-M   'P 1'
#
loop_
_entity.id
_entity.type
_entity.pdbx_description
1 polymer ?
#
loop_
_entity_poly.entity_id
_entity_poly.type
_entity_poly.pdbx_seq_one_letter_code
_entity_poly.pdbx_strand_id
1 'polypeptide(L)'
;MSVVTVQLGQCGNQVGQELFDIICSDAQEGQRKTYSAASCERFFHQTAHGDLVARALLIDMEPKVINRSMSMAAKSGRWSYGESSHFSQKQGSGNNWANGYCVHGPRHRDAVEELVRREVERCDRLAGLIAMMSVAGGTGSGVGTYVTQCLRDIYPSSFILNHLTWPYGTGEVIVQNYNSVLTLAHLYQLSDAILVHENDTVHRICSQLLNIKHISFSDINRVIAHQLGSILQPALTADSHGAYSRNPLGELVSALACHPEYKLLSMCTIPQMASSSIAYSTFSWPGLLKHLRQMLISNTKMEEGIDWQVRPPADSGRSRSLAGGSFNTSLANLLILRGKDVYSAETGGIDDPALYTSWLSSKEAFSLWKSPVPFNKYEKSATLVSNSQALLRPLDDMVGKAWNMFASRAYIHQYIKFGISEEDFLDSFTSLEQVLPEGLLERWP
;
A
#
# COMPACT_ATOMS: atom_id res chain seq x y z
N MET A 1 -0.27 -18.86 8.07
CA MET A 1 0.74 -18.71 7.00
C MET A 1 1.44 -17.40 7.21
N SER A 2 2.73 -17.38 6.91
CA SER A 2 3.62 -16.27 7.17
C SER A 2 3.69 -15.32 5.98
N VAL A 3 3.86 -14.04 6.28
CA VAL A 3 4.10 -12.98 5.30
C VAL A 3 5.49 -12.43 5.58
N VAL A 4 6.31 -12.33 4.53
CA VAL A 4 7.64 -11.72 4.63
C VAL A 4 7.57 -10.32 4.04
N THR A 5 8.01 -9.33 4.82
CA THR A 5 8.12 -7.94 4.34
C THR A 5 9.53 -7.66 3.84
N VAL A 6 9.64 -6.96 2.72
CA VAL A 6 10.91 -6.52 2.14
C VAL A 6 10.88 -4.99 2.11
N GLN A 7 11.59 -4.37 3.05
CA GLN A 7 11.59 -2.93 3.30
C GLN A 7 12.75 -2.29 2.55
N LEU A 8 12.45 -1.43 1.58
CA LEU A 8 13.41 -0.97 0.58
C LEU A 8 13.63 0.55 0.64
N GLY A 9 14.89 0.93 0.82
CA GLY A 9 15.35 2.31 0.93
C GLY A 9 14.82 3.04 2.18
N GLN A 10 15.14 4.32 2.27
CA GLN A 10 14.81 5.12 3.45
C GLN A 10 13.32 5.09 3.82
N CYS A 11 12.44 5.32 2.84
CA CYS A 11 11.00 5.36 3.09
C CYS A 11 10.46 3.99 3.52
N GLY A 12 10.78 2.93 2.78
CA GLY A 12 10.32 1.57 3.09
C GLY A 12 10.72 1.09 4.48
N ASN A 13 11.98 1.32 4.86
CA ASN A 13 12.51 0.93 6.18
C ASN A 13 11.90 1.72 7.35
N GLN A 14 11.47 2.97 7.12
CA GLN A 14 10.83 3.77 8.16
C GLN A 14 9.35 3.41 8.32
N VAL A 15 8.61 3.27 7.21
CA VAL A 15 7.20 2.83 7.25
C VAL A 15 7.10 1.41 7.80
N GLY A 16 8.00 0.52 7.39
CA GLY A 16 8.02 -0.86 7.87
C GLY A 16 8.28 -0.97 9.37
N GLN A 17 9.17 -0.15 9.93
CA GLN A 17 9.40 -0.13 11.38
C GLN A 17 8.14 0.30 12.16
N GLU A 18 7.48 1.37 11.74
CA GLU A 18 6.21 1.81 12.35
C GLU A 18 5.10 0.75 12.18
N LEU A 19 5.06 0.06 11.03
CA LEU A 19 4.11 -1.03 10.77
C LEU A 19 4.28 -2.18 11.75
N PHE A 20 5.51 -2.67 11.95
CA PHE A 20 5.75 -3.76 12.90
C PHE A 20 5.47 -3.36 14.36
N ASP A 21 5.69 -2.09 14.71
CA ASP A 21 5.28 -1.57 16.02
C ASP A 21 3.77 -1.61 16.23
N ILE A 22 2.99 -1.22 15.21
CA ILE A 22 1.53 -1.27 15.25
C ILE A 22 1.05 -2.72 15.25
N ILE A 23 1.64 -3.60 14.43
CA ILE A 23 1.27 -5.01 14.37
C ILE A 23 1.52 -5.69 15.72
N CYS A 24 2.68 -5.44 16.33
CA CYS A 24 3.02 -5.99 17.63
C CYS A 24 2.08 -5.47 18.74
N SER A 25 1.79 -4.16 18.75
CA SER A 25 0.84 -3.58 19.71
C SER A 25 -0.53 -4.24 19.59
N ASP A 26 -1.06 -4.33 18.37
CA ASP A 26 -2.39 -4.88 18.11
C ASP A 26 -2.48 -6.38 18.44
N ALA A 27 -1.42 -7.14 18.17
CA ALA A 27 -1.33 -8.56 18.51
C ALA A 27 -1.28 -8.80 20.04
N GLN A 28 -0.64 -7.90 20.79
CA GLN A 28 -0.50 -8.01 22.26
C GLN A 28 -1.71 -7.44 23.00
N GLU A 29 -2.34 -6.39 22.48
CA GLU A 29 -3.55 -5.76 23.04
C GLU A 29 -4.83 -6.53 22.67
N GLY A 30 -4.77 -7.40 21.66
CA GLY A 30 -5.89 -8.22 21.21
C GLY A 30 -6.41 -9.14 22.31
N GLN A 31 -7.63 -8.88 22.80
CA GLN A 31 -8.29 -9.62 23.88
C GLN A 31 -8.54 -11.12 23.60
N ARG A 32 -8.18 -11.62 22.41
CA ARG A 32 -8.41 -13.01 21.98
C ARG A 32 -7.09 -13.71 21.66
N LYS A 33 -6.78 -14.78 22.40
CA LYS A 33 -5.57 -15.61 22.18
C LYS A 33 -5.41 -16.08 20.73
N THR A 34 -6.51 -16.46 20.08
CA THR A 34 -6.51 -16.93 18.68
C THR A 34 -6.13 -15.83 17.69
N TYR A 35 -6.54 -14.59 17.95
CA TYR A 35 -6.18 -13.43 17.14
C TYR A 35 -4.69 -13.14 17.25
N SER A 36 -4.19 -13.05 18.49
CA SER A 36 -2.78 -12.84 18.79
C SER A 36 -1.91 -13.91 18.13
N ALA A 37 -2.27 -15.18 18.27
CA ALA A 37 -1.58 -16.30 17.64
C ALA A 37 -1.56 -16.18 16.10
N ALA A 38 -2.69 -15.85 15.47
CA ALA A 38 -2.76 -15.69 14.01
C ALA A 38 -1.91 -14.51 13.50
N SER A 39 -1.88 -13.39 14.24
CA SER A 39 -1.04 -12.23 13.91
C SER A 39 0.45 -12.53 14.09
N CYS A 40 0.80 -13.17 15.21
CA CYS A 40 2.17 -13.59 15.51
C CYS A 40 2.70 -14.61 14.51
N GLU A 41 1.95 -15.66 14.18
CA GLU A 41 2.32 -16.67 13.15
C GLU A 41 2.60 -15.99 11.80
N ARG A 42 1.81 -14.96 11.48
CA ARG A 42 1.87 -14.25 10.20
C ARG A 42 3.13 -13.39 10.08
N PHE A 43 3.45 -12.58 11.09
CA PHE A 43 4.48 -11.54 10.98
C PHE A 43 5.74 -11.79 11.80
N PHE A 44 5.72 -12.72 12.75
CA PHE A 44 6.84 -12.98 13.64
C PHE A 44 7.23 -14.45 13.65
N HIS A 45 8.48 -14.73 13.97
CA HIS A 45 8.90 -16.02 14.52
C HIS A 45 9.32 -15.82 15.97
N GLN A 46 9.13 -16.86 16.80
CA GLN A 46 9.47 -16.82 18.21
C GLN A 46 10.82 -17.49 18.44
N THR A 47 11.69 -16.84 19.20
CA THR A 47 12.94 -17.46 19.69
C THR A 47 12.63 -18.50 20.76
N ALA A 48 13.63 -19.32 21.11
CA ALA A 48 13.52 -20.25 22.24
C ALA A 48 13.21 -19.56 23.59
N HIS A 49 13.52 -18.26 23.70
CA HIS A 49 13.27 -17.43 24.88
C HIS A 49 11.91 -16.72 24.83
N GLY A 50 11.15 -16.88 23.74
CA GLY A 50 9.83 -16.27 23.55
C GLY A 50 9.86 -14.87 22.92
N ASP A 51 11.03 -14.37 22.51
CA ASP A 51 11.15 -13.07 21.87
C ASP A 51 10.55 -13.10 20.46
N LEU A 52 9.84 -12.03 20.11
CA LEU A 52 9.25 -11.87 18.78
C LEU A 52 10.27 -11.25 17.82
N VAL A 53 10.63 -12.00 16.78
CA VAL A 53 11.50 -11.53 15.70
C VAL A 53 10.69 -11.34 14.43
N ALA A 54 10.74 -10.14 13.87
CA ALA A 54 9.98 -9.76 12.69
C ALA A 54 10.42 -10.55 11.45
N ARG A 55 9.44 -11.03 10.67
CA ARG A 55 9.61 -11.60 9.33
C ARG A 55 9.78 -10.48 8.31
N ALA A 56 10.92 -9.81 8.41
CA ALA A 56 11.20 -8.58 7.68
C ALA A 56 12.66 -8.52 7.24
N LEU A 57 12.88 -8.01 6.03
CA LEU A 57 14.19 -7.75 5.47
C LEU A 57 14.36 -6.25 5.26
N LEU A 58 15.45 -5.68 5.76
CA LEU A 58 15.77 -4.27 5.58
C LEU A 58 16.87 -4.11 4.54
N ILE A 59 16.57 -3.45 3.43
CA ILE A 59 17.52 -3.26 2.34
C ILE A 59 17.64 -1.76 2.07
N ASP A 60 18.84 -1.23 2.24
CA ASP A 60 19.17 0.15 1.91
C ASP A 60 20.61 0.20 1.40
N MET A 61 20.97 1.18 0.59
CA MET A 61 22.36 1.36 0.16
C MET A 61 23.17 2.18 1.18
N GLU A 62 22.55 2.60 2.28
CA GLU A 62 23.18 3.35 3.38
C GLU A 62 22.76 2.78 4.75
N PRO A 63 23.68 2.65 5.73
CA PRO A 63 23.40 1.93 6.98
C PRO A 63 22.60 2.75 7.99
N LYS A 64 22.54 4.08 7.82
CA LYS A 64 22.01 5.01 8.82
C LYS A 64 20.57 4.72 9.19
N VAL A 65 19.72 4.48 8.19
CA VAL A 65 18.28 4.25 8.40
C VAL A 65 18.06 2.87 9.01
N ILE A 66 18.75 1.85 8.50
CA ILE A 66 18.67 0.46 9.01
C ILE A 66 19.07 0.40 10.49
N ASN A 67 20.23 0.94 10.84
CA ASN A 67 20.72 0.95 12.22
C ASN A 67 19.75 1.66 13.17
N ARG A 68 19.12 2.75 12.69
CA ARG A 68 18.10 3.46 13.46
C ARG A 68 16.85 2.59 13.65
N SER A 69 16.31 1.99 12.60
CA SER A 69 15.12 1.13 12.66
C SER A 69 15.35 -0.09 13.56
N MET A 70 16.52 -0.74 13.46
CA MET A 70 16.89 -1.86 14.34
C MET A 70 17.02 -1.44 15.80
N SER A 71 17.67 -0.30 16.07
CA SER A 71 17.81 0.22 17.43
C SER A 71 16.46 0.60 18.04
N MET A 72 15.56 1.21 17.25
CA MET A 72 14.22 1.58 17.71
C MET A 72 13.37 0.34 18.06
N ALA A 73 13.36 -0.67 17.20
CA ALA A 73 12.67 -1.93 17.46
C ALA A 73 13.18 -2.58 18.75
N ALA A 74 14.49 -2.78 18.88
CA ALA A 74 15.08 -3.41 20.07
C ALA A 74 14.82 -2.62 21.37
N LYS A 75 14.88 -1.27 21.31
CA LYS A 75 14.58 -0.41 22.47
C LYS A 75 13.13 -0.50 22.93
N SER A 76 12.21 -0.90 22.07
CA SER A 76 10.81 -1.10 22.47
C SER A 76 10.65 -2.26 23.46
N GLY A 77 11.56 -3.24 23.44
CA GLY A 77 11.49 -4.46 24.26
C GLY A 77 10.34 -5.41 23.90
N ARG A 78 9.57 -5.13 22.84
CA ARG A 78 8.39 -5.92 22.45
C ARG A 78 8.66 -6.87 21.28
N TRP A 79 9.55 -6.46 20.37
CA TRP A 79 9.96 -7.22 19.19
C TRP A 79 11.31 -6.70 18.68
N SER A 80 11.97 -7.46 17.80
CA SER A 80 13.22 -7.06 17.15
C SER A 80 13.28 -7.52 15.69
N TYR A 81 14.20 -6.94 14.92
CA TYR A 81 14.58 -7.49 13.63
C TYR A 81 15.63 -8.58 13.81
N GLY A 82 15.66 -9.56 12.89
CA GLY A 82 16.70 -10.57 12.88
C GLY A 82 18.09 -9.95 12.65
N GLU A 83 19.10 -10.43 13.37
CA GLU A 83 20.48 -9.90 13.27
C GLU A 83 21.02 -10.00 11.84
N SER A 84 20.65 -11.05 11.11
CA SER A 84 21.04 -11.30 9.73
C SER A 84 19.96 -10.90 8.71
N SER A 85 18.99 -10.07 9.08
CA SER A 85 17.83 -9.72 8.23
C SER A 85 17.96 -8.33 7.60
N HIS A 86 19.19 -7.87 7.35
CA HIS A 86 19.43 -6.56 6.74
C HIS A 86 20.60 -6.58 5.75
N PHE A 87 20.55 -5.66 4.79
CA PHE A 87 21.60 -5.38 3.83
C PHE A 87 21.86 -3.88 3.75
N SER A 88 23.12 -3.48 3.89
CA SER A 88 23.53 -2.10 3.72
C SER A 88 24.83 -1.95 2.93
N GLN A 89 24.99 -0.83 2.23
CA GLN A 89 26.23 -0.43 1.56
C GLN A 89 26.72 0.91 2.09
N LYS A 90 27.88 1.37 1.59
CA LYS A 90 28.45 2.68 1.97
C LYS A 90 28.03 3.82 1.05
N GLN A 91 27.45 3.52 -0.11
CA GLN A 91 27.17 4.51 -1.15
C GLN A 91 25.74 4.36 -1.66
N GLY A 92 24.93 5.40 -1.44
CA GLY A 92 23.55 5.47 -1.91
C GLY A 92 23.41 5.50 -3.44
N SER A 93 22.16 5.39 -3.90
CA SER A 93 21.83 5.46 -5.34
C SER A 93 21.75 6.89 -5.88
N GLY A 94 21.91 7.92 -5.03
CA GLY A 94 21.95 9.33 -5.46
C GLY A 94 20.65 9.84 -6.11
N ASN A 95 19.50 9.34 -5.67
CA ASN A 95 18.18 9.60 -6.26
C ASN A 95 18.07 9.29 -7.77
N ASN A 96 18.89 8.38 -8.27
CA ASN A 96 18.87 7.95 -9.66
C ASN A 96 18.41 6.49 -9.74
N TRP A 97 17.26 6.26 -10.36
CA TRP A 97 16.70 4.92 -10.52
C TRP A 97 17.60 3.99 -11.32
N ALA A 98 18.22 4.46 -12.41
CA ALA A 98 19.11 3.64 -13.24
C ALA A 98 20.36 3.17 -12.47
N ASN A 99 20.93 4.02 -11.63
CA ASN A 99 22.03 3.61 -10.75
C ASN A 99 21.58 2.54 -9.73
N GLY A 100 20.37 2.67 -9.19
CA GLY A 100 19.78 1.66 -8.31
C GLY A 100 19.54 0.33 -9.03
N TYR A 101 18.85 0.36 -10.17
CA TYR A 101 18.38 -0.81 -10.90
C TYR A 101 19.46 -1.49 -11.74
N CYS A 102 20.27 -0.76 -12.50
CA CYS A 102 21.24 -1.33 -13.42
C CYS A 102 22.62 -1.59 -12.80
N VAL A 103 22.96 -0.90 -11.70
CA VAL A 103 24.29 -1.02 -11.08
C VAL A 103 24.21 -1.70 -9.72
N HIS A 104 23.53 -1.08 -8.74
CA HIS A 104 23.50 -1.59 -7.37
C HIS A 104 22.72 -2.89 -7.25
N GLY A 105 21.58 -3.02 -7.93
CA GLY A 105 20.77 -4.24 -7.95
C GLY A 105 21.57 -5.48 -8.38
N PRO A 106 22.04 -5.56 -9.64
CA PRO A 106 22.81 -6.70 -10.15
C PRO A 106 24.08 -6.98 -9.36
N ARG A 107 24.79 -5.95 -8.90
CA ARG A 107 26.01 -6.11 -8.11
C ARG A 107 25.77 -6.85 -6.79
N HIS A 108 24.56 -6.74 -6.23
CA HIS A 108 24.23 -7.26 -4.92
C HIS A 108 23.12 -8.31 -4.95
N ARG A 109 22.80 -8.84 -6.13
CA ARG A 109 21.79 -9.88 -6.37
C ARG A 109 21.94 -11.04 -5.40
N ASP A 110 23.08 -11.73 -5.43
CA ASP A 110 23.31 -12.95 -4.63
C ASP A 110 23.10 -12.72 -3.13
N ALA A 111 23.53 -11.56 -2.63
CA ALA A 111 23.36 -11.21 -1.22
C ALA A 111 21.89 -10.99 -0.85
N VAL A 112 21.12 -10.32 -1.72
CA VAL A 112 19.69 -10.10 -1.50
C VAL A 112 18.90 -11.40 -1.64
N GLU A 113 19.18 -12.20 -2.66
CA GLU A 113 18.51 -13.50 -2.87
C GLU A 113 18.75 -14.43 -1.68
N GLU A 114 19.98 -14.50 -1.16
CA GLU A 114 20.30 -15.29 0.02
C GLU A 114 19.58 -14.79 1.29
N LEU A 115 19.46 -13.47 1.47
CA LEU A 115 18.70 -12.90 2.58
C LEU A 115 17.21 -13.26 2.50
N VAL A 116 16.62 -13.14 1.32
CA VAL A 116 15.22 -13.52 1.09
C VAL A 116 15.03 -15.01 1.33
N ARG A 117 15.89 -15.85 0.76
CA ARG A 117 15.83 -17.31 0.92
C ARG A 117 15.85 -17.71 2.40
N ARG A 118 16.78 -17.16 3.19
CA ARG A 118 16.86 -17.44 4.63
C ARG A 118 15.58 -17.09 5.38
N GLU A 119 14.97 -15.95 5.07
CA GLU A 119 13.77 -15.51 5.78
C GLU A 119 12.52 -16.29 5.34
N VAL A 120 12.43 -16.64 4.06
CA VAL A 120 11.36 -17.50 3.53
C VAL A 120 11.46 -18.92 4.09
N GLU A 121 12.66 -19.49 4.20
CA GLU A 121 12.86 -20.84 4.77
C GLU A 121 12.53 -20.92 6.27
N ARG A 122 12.52 -19.80 7.00
CA ARG A 122 12.01 -19.72 8.38
C ARG A 122 10.49 -19.77 8.47
N CYS A 123 9.79 -19.71 7.35
CA CYS A 123 8.33 -19.77 7.31
C CYS A 123 7.88 -21.22 7.10
N ASP A 124 7.06 -21.75 8.01
CA ASP A 124 6.44 -23.07 7.82
C ASP A 124 5.60 -23.11 6.53
N ARG A 125 4.96 -21.98 6.20
CA ARG A 125 4.23 -21.78 4.95
C ARG A 125 4.17 -20.31 4.58
N LEU A 126 4.76 -19.93 3.46
CA LEU A 126 4.70 -18.58 2.90
C LEU A 126 3.32 -18.32 2.27
N ALA A 127 2.65 -17.24 2.67
CA ALA A 127 1.46 -16.70 2.01
C ALA A 127 1.82 -15.74 0.88
N GLY A 128 2.88 -14.97 1.05
CA GLY A 128 3.35 -14.01 0.06
C GLY A 128 4.35 -13.02 0.63
N LEU A 129 4.78 -12.12 -0.23
CA LEU A 129 5.79 -11.10 0.01
C LEU A 129 5.15 -9.72 -0.08
N ILE A 130 5.50 -8.83 0.85
CA ILE A 130 5.12 -7.42 0.79
C ILE A 130 6.39 -6.59 0.60
N ALA A 131 6.58 -6.02 -0.59
CA ALA A 131 7.67 -5.10 -0.85
C ALA A 131 7.21 -3.67 -0.55
N MET A 132 7.94 -2.96 0.31
CA MET A 132 7.58 -1.61 0.76
C MET A 132 8.63 -0.61 0.32
N MET A 133 8.24 0.37 -0.51
CA MET A 133 9.18 1.34 -1.08
C MET A 133 8.51 2.68 -1.41
N SER A 134 9.34 3.67 -1.77
CA SER A 134 8.88 4.90 -2.43
C SER A 134 9.19 4.82 -3.92
N VAL A 135 8.30 5.36 -4.75
CA VAL A 135 8.46 5.36 -6.21
C VAL A 135 9.47 6.39 -6.72
N ALA A 136 9.80 7.40 -5.92
CA ALA A 136 10.57 8.56 -6.35
C ALA A 136 12.06 8.54 -5.97
N GLY A 137 12.47 7.63 -5.09
CA GLY A 137 13.85 7.54 -4.61
C GLY A 137 14.86 7.09 -5.68
N GLY A 138 16.08 6.74 -5.28
CA GLY A 138 16.99 5.95 -6.13
C GLY A 138 17.12 4.51 -5.63
N THR A 139 17.28 4.35 -4.32
CA THR A 139 17.38 3.02 -3.68
C THR A 139 16.01 2.36 -3.59
N GLY A 140 15.03 3.01 -2.95
CA GLY A 140 13.69 2.43 -2.77
C GLY A 140 13.03 2.06 -4.09
N SER A 141 13.18 2.90 -5.10
CA SER A 141 12.59 2.73 -6.43
C SER A 141 13.42 1.79 -7.32
N GLY A 142 14.69 2.11 -7.61
CA GLY A 142 15.55 1.38 -8.55
C GLY A 142 15.99 0.02 -8.00
N VAL A 143 16.66 0.03 -6.84
CA VAL A 143 17.02 -1.24 -6.17
C VAL A 143 15.74 -2.00 -5.80
N GLY A 144 14.70 -1.33 -5.32
CA GLY A 144 13.44 -2.00 -4.99
C GLY A 144 12.76 -2.69 -6.17
N THR A 145 12.75 -2.06 -7.36
CA THR A 145 12.24 -2.69 -8.58
C THR A 145 13.06 -3.93 -8.94
N TYR A 146 14.39 -3.84 -8.88
CA TYR A 146 15.27 -4.98 -9.15
C TYR A 146 15.08 -6.13 -8.16
N VAL A 147 14.93 -5.81 -6.87
CA VAL A 147 14.64 -6.80 -5.83
C VAL A 147 13.28 -7.45 -6.09
N THR A 148 12.25 -6.69 -6.43
CA THR A 148 10.94 -7.24 -6.81
C THR A 148 11.04 -8.18 -8.02
N GLN A 149 11.88 -7.86 -9.00
CA GLN A 149 12.14 -8.78 -10.12
C GLN A 149 12.77 -10.09 -9.63
N CYS A 150 13.80 -10.02 -8.79
CA CYS A 150 14.41 -11.22 -8.21
C CYS A 150 13.39 -12.05 -7.40
N LEU A 151 12.50 -11.39 -6.65
CA LEU A 151 11.43 -12.07 -5.91
C LEU A 151 10.49 -12.82 -6.84
N ARG A 152 10.09 -12.20 -7.97
CA ARG A 152 9.23 -12.83 -8.97
C ARG A 152 9.94 -14.00 -9.68
N ASP A 153 11.23 -13.86 -9.97
CA ASP A 153 12.03 -14.92 -10.61
C ASP A 153 12.19 -16.15 -9.71
N ILE A 154 12.48 -15.94 -8.41
CA ILE A 154 12.72 -17.04 -7.46
C ILE A 154 11.39 -17.65 -6.97
N TYR A 155 10.37 -16.82 -6.74
CA TYR A 155 9.08 -17.24 -6.18
C TYR A 155 7.91 -16.90 -7.11
N PRO A 156 7.86 -17.48 -8.32
CA PRO A 156 6.88 -17.09 -9.35
C PRO A 156 5.44 -17.33 -8.93
N SER A 157 5.18 -18.34 -8.09
CA SER A 157 3.85 -18.69 -7.59
C SER A 157 3.43 -17.97 -6.31
N SER A 158 4.32 -17.18 -5.70
CA SER A 158 4.01 -16.44 -4.48
C SER A 158 3.35 -15.10 -4.82
N PHE A 159 2.39 -14.68 -3.99
CA PHE A 159 1.80 -13.35 -4.13
C PHE A 159 2.81 -12.27 -3.75
N ILE A 160 2.94 -11.25 -4.58
CA ILE A 160 3.77 -10.05 -4.36
C ILE A 160 2.88 -8.82 -4.35
N LEU A 161 2.70 -8.25 -3.16
CA LEU A 161 2.03 -6.98 -2.95
C LEU A 161 3.09 -5.87 -2.80
N ASN A 162 3.11 -4.91 -3.72
CA ASN A 162 3.97 -3.74 -3.59
C ASN A 162 3.23 -2.61 -2.89
N HIS A 163 3.71 -2.19 -1.72
CA HIS A 163 3.29 -0.96 -1.06
C HIS A 163 4.18 0.19 -1.53
N LEU A 164 3.54 1.21 -2.12
CA LEU A 164 4.21 2.37 -2.70
C LEU A 164 3.81 3.66 -1.99
N THR A 165 4.82 4.36 -1.48
CA THR A 165 4.66 5.76 -1.06
C THR A 165 4.86 6.67 -2.27
N TRP A 166 3.77 7.30 -2.71
CA TRP A 166 3.76 8.27 -3.80
C TRP A 166 4.37 9.61 -3.35
N PRO A 167 5.22 10.26 -4.17
CA PRO A 167 5.89 11.50 -3.81
C PRO A 167 4.90 12.66 -3.68
N TYR A 168 5.36 13.75 -3.08
CA TYR A 168 4.60 15.01 -3.10
C TYR A 168 4.50 15.56 -4.52
N GLY A 169 3.32 16.06 -4.88
CA GLY A 169 3.03 16.66 -6.18
C GLY A 169 3.83 17.94 -6.46
N THR A 170 4.27 18.63 -5.40
CA THR A 170 5.15 19.82 -5.45
C THR A 170 6.61 19.49 -5.78
N GLY A 171 7.01 18.22 -5.61
CA GLY A 171 8.37 17.77 -5.86
C GLY A 171 9.27 17.76 -4.63
N GLU A 172 9.87 16.61 -4.33
CA GLU A 172 10.95 16.43 -3.34
C GLU A 172 12.32 16.33 -4.01
N VAL A 173 12.34 15.73 -5.20
CA VAL A 173 13.54 15.53 -6.01
C VAL A 173 13.25 15.90 -7.46
N ILE A 174 14.18 16.59 -8.11
CA ILE A 174 14.02 17.09 -9.48
C ILE A 174 13.71 15.97 -10.48
N VAL A 175 14.29 14.79 -10.30
CA VAL A 175 14.14 13.64 -11.21
C VAL A 175 13.07 12.63 -10.77
N GLN A 176 12.24 12.97 -9.77
CA GLN A 176 11.29 12.03 -9.17
C GLN A 176 10.29 11.43 -10.16
N ASN A 177 9.86 12.19 -11.17
CA ASN A 177 8.84 11.73 -12.11
C ASN A 177 9.42 10.65 -13.03
N TYR A 178 10.68 10.77 -13.46
CA TYR A 178 11.36 9.69 -14.17
C TYR A 178 11.52 8.44 -13.32
N ASN A 179 11.99 8.59 -12.07
CA ASN A 179 12.10 7.46 -11.15
C ASN A 179 10.74 6.76 -10.98
N SER A 180 9.66 7.54 -10.86
CA SER A 180 8.30 7.04 -10.65
C SER A 180 7.77 6.30 -11.89
N VAL A 181 7.95 6.85 -13.10
CA VAL A 181 7.57 6.20 -14.37
C VAL A 181 8.29 4.86 -14.52
N LEU A 182 9.62 4.86 -14.39
CA LEU A 182 10.43 3.65 -14.53
C LEU A 182 10.03 2.60 -13.49
N THR A 183 9.83 3.01 -12.23
CA THR A 183 9.39 2.10 -11.16
C THR A 183 8.04 1.48 -11.46
N LEU A 184 7.03 2.29 -11.80
CA LEU A 184 5.67 1.78 -11.99
C LEU A 184 5.58 0.88 -13.22
N ALA A 185 6.21 1.24 -14.35
CA ALA A 185 6.19 0.43 -15.56
C ALA A 185 6.68 -1.01 -15.30
N HIS A 186 7.80 -1.14 -14.57
CA HIS A 186 8.35 -2.44 -14.20
C HIS A 186 7.49 -3.15 -13.14
N LEU A 187 7.09 -2.45 -12.07
CA LEU A 187 6.29 -3.06 -11.00
C LEU A 187 4.93 -3.56 -11.48
N TYR A 188 4.35 -2.95 -12.51
CA TYR A 188 3.11 -3.42 -13.12
C TYR A 188 3.21 -4.84 -13.70
N GLN A 189 4.37 -5.18 -14.25
CA GLN A 189 4.65 -6.51 -14.80
C GLN A 189 4.99 -7.52 -13.70
N LEU A 190 5.66 -7.06 -12.63
CA LEU A 190 6.21 -7.93 -11.59
C LEU A 190 5.25 -8.21 -10.42
N SER A 191 4.36 -7.27 -10.11
CA SER A 191 3.49 -7.33 -8.92
C SER A 191 2.14 -7.96 -9.23
N ASP A 192 1.52 -8.58 -8.23
CA ASP A 192 0.12 -9.03 -8.32
C ASP A 192 -0.84 -7.89 -7.99
N ALA A 193 -0.45 -7.02 -7.05
CA ALA A 193 -1.16 -5.79 -6.72
C ALA A 193 -0.19 -4.71 -6.21
N ILE A 194 -0.60 -3.45 -6.36
CA ILE A 194 0.17 -2.28 -5.97
C ILE A 194 -0.71 -1.39 -5.09
N LEU A 195 -0.42 -1.33 -3.79
CA LEU A 195 -1.13 -0.49 -2.83
C LEU A 195 -0.42 0.86 -2.66
N VAL A 196 -1.11 1.96 -2.97
CA VAL A 196 -0.52 3.30 -3.00
C VAL A 196 -1.00 4.16 -1.83
N HIS A 197 -0.04 4.81 -1.16
CA HIS A 197 -0.26 5.90 -0.23
C HIS A 197 0.34 7.20 -0.77
N GLU A 198 -0.47 8.24 -0.90
CA GLU A 198 -0.01 9.55 -1.36
C GLU A 198 0.47 10.43 -0.20
N ASN A 199 1.72 10.89 -0.26
CA ASN A 199 2.28 11.77 0.77
C ASN A 199 1.43 13.04 1.00
N ASP A 200 0.94 13.68 -0.06
CA ASP A 200 0.04 14.84 0.05
C ASP A 200 -1.25 14.53 0.82
N THR A 201 -1.83 13.35 0.59
CA THR A 201 -3.07 12.93 1.24
C THR A 201 -2.84 12.57 2.71
N VAL A 202 -1.78 11.81 3.01
CA VAL A 202 -1.43 11.46 4.39
C VAL A 202 -1.00 12.70 5.18
N HIS A 203 -0.28 13.63 4.56
CA HIS A 203 0.08 14.90 5.18
C HIS A 203 -1.16 15.74 5.52
N ARG A 204 -2.16 15.79 4.63
CA ARG A 204 -3.45 16.45 4.93
C ARG A 204 -4.18 15.79 6.10
N ILE A 205 -4.20 14.46 6.17
CA ILE A 205 -4.75 13.71 7.32
C ILE A 205 -4.07 14.12 8.63
N CYS A 206 -2.73 14.19 8.64
CA CYS A 206 -1.98 14.62 9.82
C CYS A 206 -2.32 16.06 10.25
N SER A 207 -2.45 16.97 9.27
CA SER A 207 -2.74 18.38 9.53
C SER A 207 -4.16 18.61 10.01
N GLN A 208 -5.15 18.07 9.29
CA GLN A 208 -6.56 18.38 9.44
C GLN A 208 -7.23 17.50 10.49
N LEU A 209 -7.10 16.17 10.37
CA LEU A 209 -7.81 15.23 11.23
C LEU A 209 -7.07 14.95 12.55
N LEU A 210 -5.74 14.87 12.51
CA LEU A 210 -4.92 14.64 13.71
C LEU A 210 -4.51 15.93 14.42
N ASN A 211 -4.75 17.09 13.80
CA ASN A 211 -4.42 18.43 14.33
C ASN A 211 -2.95 18.58 14.75
N ILE A 212 -2.03 18.00 13.97
CA ILE A 212 -0.59 18.07 14.22
C ILE A 212 -0.04 19.35 13.59
N LYS A 213 0.48 20.27 14.42
CA LYS A 213 1.00 21.57 13.96
C LYS A 213 2.31 21.46 13.18
N HIS A 214 3.22 20.61 13.64
CA HIS A 214 4.53 20.40 13.03
C HIS A 214 4.63 18.94 12.60
N ILE A 215 4.31 18.70 11.33
CA ILE A 215 4.20 17.34 10.78
C ILE A 215 5.61 16.85 10.44
N SER A 216 5.98 15.72 11.03
CA SER A 216 7.22 15.00 10.71
C SER A 216 6.93 13.78 9.84
N PHE A 217 7.97 13.23 9.21
CA PHE A 217 7.85 11.95 8.51
C PHE A 217 7.46 10.79 9.45
N SER A 218 7.79 10.84 10.74
CA SER A 218 7.33 9.83 11.69
C SER A 218 5.81 9.87 11.87
N ASP A 219 5.20 11.07 11.88
CA ASP A 219 3.74 11.21 11.95
C ASP A 219 3.07 10.63 10.70
N ILE A 220 3.61 10.94 9.51
CA ILE A 220 3.13 10.42 8.23
C ILE A 220 3.25 8.90 8.19
N ASN A 221 4.43 8.37 8.52
CA ASN A 221 4.70 6.93 8.52
C ASN A 221 3.79 6.19 9.49
N ARG A 222 3.45 6.78 10.64
CA ARG A 222 2.52 6.19 11.60
C ARG A 222 1.09 6.10 11.05
N VAL A 223 0.64 7.07 10.26
CA VAL A 223 -0.68 7.00 9.58
C VAL A 223 -0.68 5.91 8.50
N ILE A 224 0.36 5.84 7.68
CA ILE A 224 0.51 4.79 6.66
C ILE A 224 0.55 3.41 7.34
N ALA A 225 1.37 3.25 8.38
CA ALA A 225 1.48 2.02 9.14
C ALA A 225 0.15 1.60 9.77
N HIS A 226 -0.66 2.55 10.26
CA HIS A 226 -1.99 2.28 10.78
C HIS A 226 -2.93 1.76 9.69
N GLN A 227 -2.95 2.43 8.53
CA GLN A 227 -3.75 2.01 7.38
C GLN A 227 -3.34 0.60 6.93
N LEU A 228 -2.05 0.34 6.75
CA LEU A 228 -1.51 -0.98 6.41
C LEU A 228 -1.85 -2.05 7.47
N GLY A 229 -1.70 -1.74 8.75
CA GLY A 229 -2.05 -2.64 9.85
C GLY A 229 -3.53 -3.03 9.84
N SER A 230 -4.42 -2.12 9.43
CA SER A 230 -5.85 -2.41 9.30
C SER A 230 -6.14 -3.50 8.26
N ILE A 231 -5.40 -3.49 7.15
CA ILE A 231 -5.51 -4.48 6.07
C ILE A 231 -4.85 -5.81 6.44
N LEU A 232 -3.67 -5.75 7.04
CA LEU A 232 -2.76 -6.89 7.15
C LEU A 232 -3.02 -7.79 8.36
N GLN A 233 -3.73 -7.29 9.36
CA GLN A 233 -4.08 -8.04 10.57
C GLN A 233 -5.14 -9.14 10.32
N PRO A 234 -5.28 -10.12 11.22
CA PRO A 234 -6.25 -11.21 11.07
C PRO A 234 -7.69 -10.73 10.91
N ALA A 235 -8.33 -11.16 9.83
CA ALA A 235 -9.74 -10.93 9.57
C ALA A 235 -10.44 -12.24 9.20
N LEU A 236 -11.74 -12.29 9.48
CA LEU A 236 -12.66 -13.32 9.03
C LEU A 236 -13.17 -12.90 7.65
N THR A 237 -12.98 -13.78 6.68
CA THR A 237 -13.41 -13.63 5.29
C THR A 237 -14.54 -14.61 4.99
N ALA A 238 -15.23 -14.44 3.86
CA ALA A 238 -16.33 -15.34 3.49
C ALA A 238 -15.90 -16.83 3.45
N ASP A 239 -14.66 -17.08 3.03
CA ASP A 239 -14.10 -18.43 2.87
C ASP A 239 -13.50 -18.99 4.17
N SER A 240 -13.42 -18.18 5.22
CA SER A 240 -12.63 -18.52 6.40
C SER A 240 -13.33 -19.44 7.42
N HIS A 241 -14.57 -19.87 7.16
CA HIS A 241 -15.36 -20.85 7.95
C HIS A 241 -15.23 -20.69 9.49
N GLY A 242 -15.19 -19.46 10.00
CA GLY A 242 -15.12 -19.16 11.44
C GLY A 242 -13.72 -19.12 12.06
N ALA A 243 -12.67 -19.33 11.27
CA ALA A 243 -11.28 -19.09 11.64
C ALA A 243 -10.75 -17.80 10.97
N TYR A 244 -9.66 -17.22 11.47
CA TYR A 244 -9.01 -16.11 10.75
C TYR A 244 -8.40 -16.59 9.44
N SER A 245 -8.50 -15.78 8.38
CA SER A 245 -7.94 -16.13 7.06
C SER A 245 -6.47 -16.52 7.19
N ARG A 246 -6.10 -17.61 6.51
CA ARG A 246 -4.72 -18.09 6.49
C ARG A 246 -3.94 -17.50 5.32
N ASN A 247 -4.58 -17.01 4.26
CA ASN A 247 -3.94 -16.45 3.07
C ASN A 247 -4.48 -15.04 2.75
N PRO A 248 -4.21 -14.03 3.59
CA PRO A 248 -4.78 -12.69 3.42
C PRO A 248 -4.31 -12.03 2.11
N LEU A 249 -3.08 -12.27 1.65
CA LEU A 249 -2.57 -11.63 0.44
C LEU A 249 -3.22 -12.21 -0.82
N GLY A 250 -3.34 -13.53 -0.92
CA GLY A 250 -4.04 -14.15 -2.04
C GLY A 250 -5.52 -13.77 -2.08
N GLU A 251 -6.20 -13.74 -0.93
CA GLU A 251 -7.59 -13.30 -0.85
C GLU A 251 -7.74 -11.81 -1.22
N LEU A 252 -6.81 -10.94 -0.79
CA LEU A 252 -6.81 -9.51 -1.16
C LEU A 252 -6.61 -9.29 -2.66
N VAL A 253 -5.61 -9.95 -3.25
CA VAL A 253 -5.32 -9.86 -4.68
C VAL A 253 -6.49 -10.38 -5.48
N SER A 254 -7.05 -11.54 -5.11
CA SER A 254 -8.20 -12.12 -5.81
C SER A 254 -9.43 -11.23 -5.75
N ALA A 255 -9.64 -10.55 -4.61
CA ALA A 255 -10.78 -9.65 -4.42
C ALA A 255 -10.66 -8.32 -5.16
N LEU A 256 -9.44 -7.84 -5.45
CA LEU A 256 -9.23 -6.46 -5.91
C LEU A 256 -8.56 -6.34 -7.29
N ALA A 257 -7.68 -7.28 -7.66
CA ALA A 257 -6.92 -7.26 -8.90
C ALA A 257 -7.53 -8.24 -9.93
N CYS A 258 -8.81 -8.03 -10.25
CA CYS A 258 -9.58 -8.92 -11.14
C CYS A 258 -9.06 -8.94 -12.59
N HIS A 259 -8.21 -7.98 -12.97
CA HIS A 259 -7.61 -7.89 -14.30
C HIS A 259 -6.10 -7.58 -14.19
N PRO A 260 -5.24 -8.23 -14.98
CA PRO A 260 -3.78 -8.01 -14.93
C PRO A 260 -3.35 -6.56 -15.21
N GLU A 261 -4.12 -5.78 -15.96
CA GLU A 261 -3.80 -4.37 -16.24
C GLU A 261 -4.30 -3.40 -15.15
N TYR A 262 -5.16 -3.86 -14.23
CA TYR A 262 -5.73 -3.02 -13.18
C TYR A 262 -5.27 -3.50 -11.81
N LYS A 263 -4.05 -3.09 -11.44
CA LYS A 263 -3.38 -3.53 -10.20
C LYS A 263 -3.21 -2.42 -9.16
N LEU A 264 -3.56 -1.18 -9.48
CA LEU A 264 -3.42 -0.05 -8.57
C LEU A 264 -4.57 0.00 -7.57
N LEU A 265 -4.21 -0.10 -6.30
CA LEU A 265 -5.12 -0.10 -5.16
C LEU A 265 -4.92 1.18 -4.37
N SER A 266 -6.02 1.83 -4.08
CA SER A 266 -6.08 2.95 -3.15
C SER A 266 -6.83 2.54 -1.90
N MET A 267 -6.67 3.27 -0.80
CA MET A 267 -7.40 2.96 0.42
C MET A 267 -7.80 4.17 1.23
N CYS A 268 -8.83 4.00 2.06
CA CYS A 268 -9.22 4.95 3.09
C CYS A 268 -9.64 4.21 4.37
N THR A 269 -9.42 4.86 5.52
CA THR A 269 -9.74 4.29 6.83
C THR A 269 -10.47 5.34 7.64
N ILE A 270 -11.52 4.91 8.33
CA ILE A 270 -12.27 5.73 9.29
C ILE A 270 -12.51 4.95 10.58
N PRO A 271 -12.66 5.63 11.72
CA PRO A 271 -12.37 7.05 11.91
C PRO A 271 -10.86 7.34 11.90
N GLN A 272 -10.50 8.61 11.66
CA GLN A 272 -9.14 9.12 11.86
C GLN A 272 -9.24 10.43 12.63
N MET A 273 -8.72 10.45 13.86
CA MET A 273 -8.74 11.63 14.72
C MET A 273 -7.63 11.61 15.76
N ALA A 274 -7.35 12.77 16.36
CA ALA A 274 -6.42 12.88 17.47
C ALA A 274 -6.84 11.99 18.66
N SER A 275 -5.87 11.39 19.35
CA SER A 275 -6.15 10.48 20.48
C SER A 275 -6.95 11.13 21.62
N SER A 276 -6.80 12.44 21.82
CA SER A 276 -7.58 13.21 22.79
C SER A 276 -9.07 13.26 22.45
N SER A 277 -9.43 13.17 21.17
CA SER A 277 -10.81 13.26 20.71
C SER A 277 -11.55 11.92 20.79
N ILE A 278 -10.81 10.80 20.86
CA ILE A 278 -11.40 9.45 20.85
C ILE A 278 -12.33 9.24 22.06
N ALA A 279 -11.91 9.68 23.25
CA ALA A 279 -12.69 9.51 24.49
C ALA A 279 -14.04 10.24 24.48
N TYR A 280 -14.21 11.23 23.60
CA TYR A 280 -15.43 12.03 23.47
C TYR A 280 -16.26 11.66 22.23
N SER A 281 -15.81 10.66 21.46
CA SER A 281 -16.44 10.27 20.20
C SER A 281 -17.21 8.98 20.35
N THR A 282 -18.37 8.90 19.71
CA THR A 282 -19.16 7.66 19.64
C THR A 282 -19.33 7.26 18.18
N PHE A 283 -19.13 5.97 17.91
CA PHE A 283 -19.14 5.44 16.55
C PHE A 283 -20.30 4.46 16.37
N SER A 284 -21.09 4.68 15.30
CA SER A 284 -22.13 3.78 14.85
C SER A 284 -21.78 3.22 13.46
N TRP A 285 -22.08 1.95 13.22
CA TRP A 285 -21.83 1.34 11.91
C TRP A 285 -22.56 2.06 10.77
N PRO A 286 -23.85 2.43 10.90
CA PRO A 286 -24.52 3.20 9.85
C PRO A 286 -23.84 4.54 9.56
N GLY A 287 -23.37 5.23 10.60
CA GLY A 287 -22.64 6.50 10.45
C GLY A 287 -21.33 6.31 9.70
N LEU A 288 -20.47 5.40 10.16
CA LEU A 288 -19.18 5.12 9.52
C LEU A 288 -19.38 4.69 8.06
N LEU A 289 -20.23 3.71 7.80
CA LEU A 289 -20.43 3.17 6.44
C LEU A 289 -21.04 4.21 5.49
N LYS A 290 -21.90 5.12 5.98
CA LYS A 290 -22.42 6.23 5.18
C LYS A 290 -21.31 7.19 4.74
N HIS A 291 -20.41 7.57 5.66
CA HIS A 291 -19.28 8.44 5.34
C HIS A 291 -18.33 7.72 4.37
N LEU A 292 -17.97 6.47 4.64
CA LEU A 292 -17.08 5.68 3.80
C LEU A 292 -17.61 5.52 2.37
N ARG A 293 -18.92 5.27 2.21
CA ARG A 293 -19.58 5.21 0.92
C ARG A 293 -19.47 6.55 0.18
N GLN A 294 -19.76 7.66 0.86
CA GLN A 294 -19.66 8.97 0.21
C GLN A 294 -18.21 9.31 -0.14
N MET A 295 -17.25 8.93 0.71
CA MET A 295 -15.83 9.09 0.45
C MET A 295 -15.38 8.35 -0.82
N LEU A 296 -15.85 7.11 -1.00
CA LEU A 296 -15.62 6.33 -2.21
C LEU A 296 -16.14 7.06 -3.45
N ILE A 297 -17.42 7.46 -3.43
CA ILE A 297 -18.11 8.09 -4.57
C ILE A 297 -17.47 9.42 -4.95
N SER A 298 -17.10 10.26 -3.98
CA SER A 298 -16.49 11.57 -4.23
C SER A 298 -14.97 11.54 -4.35
N ASN A 299 -14.36 10.35 -4.42
CA ASN A 299 -12.90 10.15 -4.46
C ASN A 299 -12.12 10.91 -3.38
N THR A 300 -12.66 11.05 -2.16
CA THR A 300 -11.91 11.62 -1.04
C THR A 300 -11.35 10.51 -0.15
N LYS A 301 -10.19 10.76 0.45
CA LYS A 301 -9.55 9.85 1.41
C LYS A 301 -9.75 10.29 2.86
N MET A 302 -10.46 11.39 3.10
CA MET A 302 -10.76 11.96 4.43
C MET A 302 -12.19 12.50 4.55
N GLU A 303 -12.74 12.51 5.76
CA GLU A 303 -14.13 12.91 6.04
C GLU A 303 -14.41 14.40 5.76
N GLU A 304 -13.46 15.29 6.06
CA GLU A 304 -13.62 16.75 5.86
C GLU A 304 -13.66 17.16 4.37
N GLY A 305 -13.24 16.27 3.45
CA GLY A 305 -13.23 16.50 2.01
C GLY A 305 -14.43 15.90 1.27
N ILE A 306 -15.45 15.42 1.98
CA ILE A 306 -16.59 14.75 1.36
C ILE A 306 -17.46 15.75 0.59
N ASP A 307 -17.61 15.52 -0.71
CA ASP A 307 -18.65 16.17 -1.51
C ASP A 307 -19.94 15.35 -1.47
N TRP A 308 -20.92 15.83 -0.70
CA TRP A 308 -22.23 15.19 -0.54
C TRP A 308 -23.17 15.37 -1.74
N GLN A 309 -22.79 16.18 -2.73
CA GLN A 309 -23.56 16.39 -3.95
C GLN A 309 -23.31 15.30 -4.99
N VAL A 310 -22.16 14.62 -4.93
CA VAL A 310 -21.83 13.52 -5.85
C VAL A 310 -22.75 12.34 -5.59
N ARG A 311 -23.37 11.82 -6.66
CA ARG A 311 -24.27 10.66 -6.64
C ARG A 311 -23.83 9.64 -7.68
N PRO A 312 -24.13 8.34 -7.45
CA PRO A 312 -23.99 7.33 -8.51
C PRO A 312 -24.84 7.70 -9.74
N PRO A 313 -24.41 7.28 -10.94
CA PRO A 313 -25.21 7.45 -12.15
C PRO A 313 -26.60 6.84 -11.95
N ALA A 314 -27.66 7.60 -12.25
CA ALA A 314 -29.01 7.04 -12.27
C ALA A 314 -29.19 6.15 -13.51
N ASP A 315 -29.92 5.05 -13.36
CA ASP A 315 -30.15 3.99 -14.37
C ASP A 315 -30.96 4.42 -15.61
N SER A 316 -31.02 5.72 -15.93
CA SER A 316 -31.81 6.24 -17.04
C SER A 316 -31.17 7.45 -17.71
N GLY A 317 -30.77 7.27 -18.97
CA GLY A 317 -30.62 8.36 -19.94
C GLY A 317 -29.22 8.94 -20.05
N ARG A 318 -28.57 8.62 -21.17
CA ARG A 318 -27.36 9.29 -21.67
C ARG A 318 -27.58 10.79 -21.77
N SER A 319 -27.11 11.54 -20.78
CA SER A 319 -26.74 12.95 -20.93
C SER A 319 -25.73 13.31 -19.85
N ARG A 320 -24.44 13.22 -20.18
CA ARG A 320 -23.37 13.65 -19.29
C ARG A 320 -23.22 15.15 -19.43
N SER A 321 -23.71 15.88 -18.44
CA SER A 321 -23.29 17.26 -18.19
C SER A 321 -21.85 17.25 -17.65
N LEU A 322 -20.94 17.94 -18.33
CA LEU A 322 -19.54 18.17 -17.95
C LEU A 322 -19.38 19.13 -16.73
N ALA A 323 -20.44 19.38 -15.97
CA ALA A 323 -20.47 20.39 -14.91
C ALA A 323 -20.95 19.89 -13.53
N GLY A 324 -20.89 18.59 -13.26
CA GLY A 324 -21.15 18.00 -11.93
C GLY A 324 -19.97 17.14 -11.48
N GLY A 325 -19.59 17.21 -10.19
CA GLY A 325 -18.42 16.52 -9.64
C GLY A 325 -18.29 15.07 -10.12
N SER A 326 -17.13 14.72 -10.70
CA SER A 326 -16.88 13.42 -11.32
C SER A 326 -17.06 12.30 -10.30
N PHE A 327 -18.04 11.43 -10.54
CA PHE A 327 -18.23 10.19 -9.81
C PHE A 327 -17.02 9.26 -9.98
N ASN A 328 -16.55 8.65 -8.89
CA ASN A 328 -15.48 7.66 -8.90
C ASN A 328 -16.04 6.25 -9.11
N THR A 329 -15.82 5.69 -10.30
CA THR A 329 -16.25 4.33 -10.62
C THR A 329 -15.22 3.33 -10.10
N SER A 330 -15.69 2.28 -9.42
CA SER A 330 -14.84 1.22 -8.87
C SER A 330 -14.88 -0.05 -9.71
N LEU A 331 -13.75 -0.71 -9.87
CA LEU A 331 -13.68 -2.07 -10.40
C LEU A 331 -14.06 -3.08 -9.33
N ALA A 332 -13.38 -3.00 -8.19
CA ALA A 332 -13.60 -3.89 -7.07
C ALA A 332 -13.23 -3.18 -5.76
N ASN A 333 -13.93 -3.55 -4.69
CA ASN A 333 -13.82 -2.97 -3.36
C ASN A 333 -13.75 -4.07 -2.30
N LEU A 334 -12.83 -3.91 -1.37
CA LEU A 334 -12.67 -4.74 -0.19
C LEU A 334 -12.94 -3.90 1.04
N LEU A 335 -14.02 -4.20 1.76
CA LEU A 335 -14.39 -3.55 3.00
C LEU A 335 -13.94 -4.40 4.19
N ILE A 336 -13.13 -3.82 5.06
CA ILE A 336 -12.62 -4.45 6.28
C ILE A 336 -13.22 -3.72 7.48
N LEU A 337 -14.05 -4.43 8.25
CA LEU A 337 -14.70 -3.89 9.45
C LEU A 337 -14.06 -4.49 10.70
N ARG A 338 -13.70 -3.65 11.66
CA ARG A 338 -13.04 -4.09 12.90
C ARG A 338 -13.70 -3.49 14.15
N GLY A 339 -13.96 -4.33 15.15
CA GLY A 339 -14.40 -3.89 16.49
C GLY A 339 -15.75 -4.43 16.95
N LYS A 340 -16.38 -3.71 17.88
CA LYS A 340 -17.63 -4.10 18.55
C LYS A 340 -18.79 -4.20 17.57
N ASP A 341 -19.65 -5.20 17.77
CA ASP A 341 -20.89 -5.42 17.00
C ASP A 341 -20.67 -5.52 15.48
N VAL A 342 -19.48 -5.96 15.03
CA VAL A 342 -19.13 -6.01 13.60
C VAL A 342 -20.11 -6.82 12.74
N TYR A 343 -20.79 -7.80 13.34
CA TYR A 343 -21.76 -8.64 12.65
C TYR A 343 -23.09 -7.93 12.39
N SER A 344 -23.42 -6.86 13.13
CA SER A 344 -24.63 -6.07 12.92
C SER A 344 -24.44 -4.96 11.88
N ALA A 345 -23.25 -4.84 11.28
CA ALA A 345 -22.97 -3.82 10.29
C ALA A 345 -23.65 -4.14 8.94
N GLU A 346 -24.52 -3.23 8.49
CA GLU A 346 -25.24 -3.33 7.22
C GLU A 346 -24.42 -2.70 6.09
N THR A 347 -23.94 -3.52 5.15
CA THR A 347 -23.02 -3.10 4.08
C THR A 347 -23.70 -2.83 2.74
N GLY A 348 -25.03 -2.90 2.67
CA GLY A 348 -25.79 -2.80 1.41
C GLY A 348 -25.57 -1.49 0.64
N GLY A 349 -25.17 -0.41 1.30
CA GLY A 349 -24.83 0.84 0.62
C GLY A 349 -23.53 0.78 -0.20
N ILE A 350 -22.60 -0.13 0.13
CA ILE A 350 -21.31 -0.30 -0.56
C ILE A 350 -21.39 -1.45 -1.59
N ASP A 351 -22.28 -2.42 -1.39
CA ASP A 351 -22.65 -3.47 -2.37
C ASP A 351 -23.67 -2.96 -3.41
N ASP A 352 -23.69 -1.65 -3.67
CA ASP A 352 -24.58 -1.02 -4.63
C ASP A 352 -23.97 -1.18 -6.05
N PRO A 353 -24.63 -1.89 -6.99
CA PRO A 353 -24.10 -2.15 -8.32
C PRO A 353 -23.74 -0.87 -9.09
N ALA A 354 -24.40 0.26 -8.80
CA ALA A 354 -24.11 1.54 -9.44
C ALA A 354 -22.73 2.13 -9.04
N LEU A 355 -22.07 1.56 -8.03
CA LEU A 355 -20.70 1.89 -7.64
C LEU A 355 -19.64 1.21 -8.50
N TYR A 356 -20.05 0.16 -9.21
CA TYR A 356 -19.16 -0.73 -9.92
C TYR A 356 -19.35 -0.62 -11.42
N THR A 357 -18.34 -1.11 -12.12
CA THR A 357 -18.34 -1.24 -13.57
C THR A 357 -19.25 -2.38 -14.02
N SER A 358 -19.94 -2.21 -15.15
CA SER A 358 -20.98 -3.11 -15.68
C SER A 358 -20.51 -4.54 -15.99
N TRP A 359 -19.25 -4.72 -16.35
CA TRP A 359 -18.65 -6.00 -16.74
C TRP A 359 -18.40 -6.99 -15.59
N LEU A 360 -18.42 -6.54 -14.34
CA LEU A 360 -18.24 -7.39 -13.17
C LEU A 360 -19.54 -7.43 -12.36
N SER A 361 -19.97 -8.61 -11.91
CA SER A 361 -21.16 -8.68 -11.07
C SER A 361 -20.89 -8.05 -9.70
N SER A 362 -21.89 -7.41 -9.07
CA SER A 362 -21.71 -6.78 -7.74
C SER A 362 -21.15 -7.74 -6.69
N LYS A 363 -21.54 -9.02 -6.77
CA LYS A 363 -21.07 -10.07 -5.86
C LYS A 363 -19.58 -10.40 -6.01
N GLU A 364 -19.03 -10.22 -7.21
CA GLU A 364 -17.61 -10.41 -7.48
C GLU A 364 -16.81 -9.12 -7.24
N ALA A 365 -17.46 -7.96 -7.42
CA ALA A 365 -16.86 -6.65 -7.23
C ALA A 365 -16.72 -6.25 -5.75
N PHE A 366 -17.54 -6.81 -4.86
CA PHE A 366 -17.54 -6.46 -3.45
C PHE A 366 -17.13 -7.64 -2.56
N SER A 367 -16.08 -7.42 -1.76
CA SER A 367 -15.63 -8.36 -0.73
C SER A 367 -15.71 -7.74 0.66
N LEU A 368 -16.10 -8.56 1.66
CA LEU A 368 -16.30 -8.12 3.04
C LEU A 368 -15.48 -8.96 4.01
N TRP A 369 -14.61 -8.30 4.76
CA TRP A 369 -13.82 -8.87 5.85
C TRP A 369 -14.25 -8.28 7.18
N LYS A 370 -14.29 -9.12 8.22
CA LYS A 370 -14.73 -8.72 9.57
C LYS A 370 -13.72 -9.17 10.62
N SER A 371 -13.40 -8.33 11.58
CA SER A 371 -12.68 -8.72 12.78
C SER A 371 -13.40 -8.19 14.02
N PRO A 372 -13.80 -9.03 14.97
CA PRO A 372 -14.44 -8.55 16.19
C PRO A 372 -13.46 -7.89 17.18
N VAL A 373 -12.18 -7.80 16.81
CA VAL A 373 -11.11 -7.18 17.61
C VAL A 373 -11.00 -5.71 17.22
N PRO A 374 -11.14 -4.77 18.18
CA PRO A 374 -10.88 -3.34 17.97
C PRO A 374 -9.48 -3.09 17.41
N PHE A 375 -9.25 -1.93 16.81
CA PHE A 375 -7.96 -1.58 16.24
C PHE A 375 -7.58 -0.15 16.59
N ASN A 376 -6.31 0.05 16.97
CA ASN A 376 -5.74 1.37 17.26
C ASN A 376 -6.61 2.24 18.17
N LYS A 377 -7.09 1.66 19.28
CA LYS A 377 -7.94 2.30 20.30
C LYS A 377 -9.35 2.67 19.84
N TYR A 378 -9.72 2.45 18.58
CA TYR A 378 -11.07 2.66 18.09
C TYR A 378 -11.93 1.44 18.38
N GLU A 379 -13.06 1.65 19.05
CA GLU A 379 -14.03 0.58 19.32
C GLU A 379 -14.65 0.00 18.05
N LYS A 380 -14.75 0.82 17.00
CA LYS A 380 -15.22 0.46 15.66
C LYS A 380 -14.38 1.21 14.63
N SER A 381 -13.90 0.49 13.63
CA SER A 381 -13.18 1.07 12.49
C SER A 381 -13.56 0.34 11.21
N ALA A 382 -13.50 1.06 10.10
CA ALA A 382 -13.76 0.56 8.76
C ALA A 382 -12.63 1.00 7.84
N THR A 383 -12.12 0.08 7.02
CA THR A 383 -11.13 0.37 5.99
C THR A 383 -11.65 -0.15 4.67
N LEU A 384 -11.60 0.71 3.66
CA LEU A 384 -11.97 0.37 2.30
C LEU A 384 -10.70 0.38 1.45
N VAL A 385 -10.43 -0.74 0.78
CA VAL A 385 -9.41 -0.84 -0.26
C VAL A 385 -10.14 -0.95 -1.59
N SER A 386 -9.74 -0.15 -2.57
CA SER A 386 -10.47 0.05 -3.80
C SER A 386 -9.52 0.02 -4.99
N ASN A 387 -9.85 -0.83 -5.96
CA ASN A 387 -9.37 -0.70 -7.32
C ASN A 387 -10.36 0.21 -8.05
N SER A 388 -10.01 1.47 -8.26
CA SER A 388 -10.92 2.48 -8.81
C SER A 388 -10.16 3.53 -9.62
N GLN A 389 -10.90 4.44 -10.23
CA GLN A 389 -10.34 5.57 -10.98
C GLN A 389 -9.53 6.55 -10.12
N ALA A 390 -9.46 6.35 -8.79
CA ALA A 390 -8.86 7.27 -7.83
C ALA A 390 -7.42 7.66 -8.15
N LEU A 391 -6.61 6.70 -8.63
CA LEU A 391 -5.18 6.87 -8.87
C LEU A 391 -4.85 7.23 -10.33
N LEU A 392 -5.84 7.27 -11.23
CA LEU A 392 -5.60 7.57 -12.64
C LEU A 392 -5.12 9.01 -12.83
N ARG A 393 -5.73 9.97 -12.12
CA ARG A 393 -5.33 11.38 -12.24
C ARG A 393 -3.93 11.66 -11.65
N PRO A 394 -3.57 11.19 -10.44
CA PRO A 394 -2.19 11.29 -9.96
C PRO A 394 -1.17 10.61 -10.87
N LEU A 395 -1.53 9.47 -11.48
CA LEU A 395 -0.67 8.77 -12.44
C LEU A 395 -0.47 9.59 -13.72
N ASP A 396 -1.56 10.11 -14.30
CA ASP A 396 -1.53 10.96 -15.50
C ASP A 396 -0.71 12.25 -15.29
N ASP A 397 -0.93 12.94 -14.16
CA ASP A 397 -0.17 14.14 -13.80
C ASP A 397 1.34 13.84 -13.68
N MET A 398 1.69 12.66 -13.12
CA MET A 398 3.08 12.24 -12.95
C MET A 398 3.73 11.86 -14.29
N VAL A 399 3.03 11.10 -15.13
CA VAL A 399 3.46 10.71 -16.49
C VAL A 399 3.63 11.95 -17.36
N GLY A 400 2.67 12.87 -17.37
CA GLY A 400 2.75 14.11 -18.14
C GLY A 400 3.93 14.99 -17.72
N LYS A 401 4.22 15.10 -16.41
CA LYS A 401 5.43 15.79 -15.93
C LYS A 401 6.71 15.11 -16.39
N ALA A 402 6.79 13.79 -16.31
CA ALA A 402 7.94 13.03 -16.81
C ALA A 402 8.12 13.19 -18.33
N TRP A 403 7.04 13.13 -19.11
CA TRP A 403 7.06 13.31 -20.55
C TRP A 403 7.57 14.70 -20.95
N ASN A 404 7.11 15.76 -20.27
CA ASN A 404 7.58 17.12 -20.52
C ASN A 404 9.09 17.27 -20.25
N MET A 405 9.59 16.61 -19.21
CA MET A 405 11.04 16.55 -18.94
C MET A 405 11.77 15.79 -20.05
N PHE A 406 11.21 14.67 -20.52
CA PHE A 406 11.79 13.81 -21.54
C PHE A 406 11.88 14.51 -22.90
N ALA A 407 10.78 15.13 -23.34
CA ALA A 407 10.71 15.91 -24.57
C ALA A 407 11.72 17.07 -24.58
N SER A 408 12.03 17.63 -23.40
CA SER A 408 13.04 18.67 -23.23
C SER A 408 14.47 18.14 -23.08
N ARG A 409 14.67 16.81 -23.15
CA ARG A 409 15.92 16.10 -22.87
C ARG A 409 16.55 16.45 -21.52
N ALA A 410 15.74 16.86 -20.55
CA ALA A 410 16.20 17.26 -19.24
C ALA A 410 16.64 16.02 -18.43
N TYR A 411 17.85 16.05 -17.86
CA TYR A 411 18.41 15.03 -16.96
C TYR A 411 18.55 13.59 -17.52
N ILE A 412 18.17 13.31 -18.78
CA ILE A 412 18.25 11.97 -19.38
C ILE A 412 19.68 11.41 -19.36
N HIS A 413 20.68 12.25 -19.61
CA HIS A 413 22.11 11.86 -19.57
C HIS A 413 22.53 11.22 -18.23
N GLN A 414 21.84 11.53 -17.13
CA GLN A 414 22.12 10.93 -15.83
C GLN A 414 21.68 9.46 -15.78
N TYR A 415 20.69 9.05 -16.57
CA TYR A 415 20.19 7.68 -16.65
C TYR A 415 20.96 6.87 -17.69
N ILE A 416 21.25 7.46 -18.86
CA ILE A 416 22.06 6.84 -19.92
C ILE A 416 23.44 6.42 -19.40
N LYS A 417 24.05 7.25 -18.55
CA LYS A 417 25.34 6.93 -17.91
C LYS A 417 25.33 5.58 -17.16
N PHE A 418 24.18 5.15 -16.65
CA PHE A 418 24.01 3.91 -15.89
C PHE A 418 23.30 2.80 -16.68
N GLY A 419 23.13 2.97 -18.00
CA GLY A 419 22.67 1.90 -18.89
C GLY A 419 21.19 1.91 -19.25
N ILE A 420 20.45 2.98 -18.91
CA ILE A 420 19.06 3.17 -19.39
C ILE A 420 19.06 4.01 -20.66
N SER A 421 18.55 3.44 -21.74
CA SER A 421 18.44 4.08 -23.05
C SER A 421 17.20 4.99 -23.13
N GLU A 422 17.13 5.81 -24.19
CA GLU A 422 15.92 6.58 -24.49
C GLU A 422 14.74 5.66 -24.88
N GLU A 423 15.02 4.48 -25.43
CA GLU A 423 14.01 3.47 -25.79
C GLU A 423 13.35 2.88 -24.54
N ASP A 424 14.11 2.57 -23.49
CA ASP A 424 13.59 2.09 -22.22
C ASP A 424 12.60 3.10 -21.57
N PHE A 425 12.85 4.40 -21.74
CA PHE A 425 11.92 5.44 -21.31
C PHE A 425 10.63 5.42 -22.13
N LEU A 426 10.73 5.35 -23.46
CA LEU A 426 9.58 5.29 -24.36
C LEU A 426 8.71 4.06 -24.06
N ASP A 427 9.32 2.90 -23.87
CA ASP A 427 8.62 1.66 -23.50
C ASP A 427 7.92 1.81 -22.14
N SER A 428 8.56 2.46 -21.18
CA SER A 428 7.96 2.73 -19.87
C SER A 428 6.78 3.70 -19.97
N PHE A 429 6.87 4.73 -20.81
CA PHE A 429 5.74 5.63 -21.09
C PHE A 429 4.59 4.88 -21.74
N THR A 430 4.85 4.12 -22.81
CA THR A 430 3.83 3.32 -23.50
C THR A 430 3.15 2.33 -22.57
N SER A 431 3.91 1.65 -21.70
CA SER A 431 3.35 0.71 -20.73
C SER A 431 2.41 1.38 -19.73
N LEU A 432 2.69 2.63 -19.31
CA LEU A 432 1.83 3.36 -18.39
C LEU A 432 0.66 4.05 -19.09
N GLU A 433 0.81 4.45 -20.36
CA GLU A 433 -0.29 4.95 -21.19
C GLU A 433 -1.35 3.87 -21.43
N GLN A 434 -0.97 2.61 -21.56
CA GLN A 434 -1.91 1.48 -21.63
C GLN A 434 -2.75 1.35 -20.35
N VAL A 435 -2.20 1.72 -19.20
CA VAL A 435 -2.90 1.77 -17.90
C VAL A 435 -3.74 3.04 -17.75
N LEU A 436 -3.37 4.11 -18.44
CA LEU A 436 -4.08 5.37 -18.58
C LEU A 436 -4.87 5.45 -19.90
N PRO A 437 -5.86 4.58 -20.23
CA PRO A 437 -6.59 4.83 -21.46
C PRO A 437 -7.33 6.16 -21.36
N GLU A 438 -6.93 7.10 -22.23
CA GLU A 438 -7.62 8.37 -22.51
C GLU A 438 -9.11 8.18 -22.84
N GLY A 439 -9.55 6.94 -23.09
CA GLY A 439 -10.94 6.53 -23.34
C GLY A 439 -11.72 5.89 -22.18
N LEU A 440 -11.14 5.64 -20.99
CA LEU A 440 -11.88 5.02 -19.86
C LEU A 440 -12.88 5.95 -19.18
N LEU A 441 -12.90 7.25 -19.50
CA LEU A 441 -14.01 8.12 -19.09
C LEU A 441 -15.26 7.88 -19.95
N GLU A 442 -15.16 7.47 -21.22
CA GLU A 442 -16.29 7.39 -22.15
C GLU A 442 -16.64 5.99 -22.71
N ARG A 443 -15.76 4.99 -22.57
CA ARG A 443 -16.01 3.64 -23.11
C ARG A 443 -15.82 2.56 -22.05
N TRP A 444 -16.77 2.48 -21.14
CA TRP A 444 -17.12 1.21 -20.50
C TRP A 444 -18.52 0.90 -21.04
N PRO A 445 -18.72 -0.20 -21.80
CA PRO A 445 -20.03 -0.54 -22.34
C PRO A 445 -21.11 -0.68 -21.26
#